data_AF-A0A7V6W342-F1
#
_entry.id   AF-A0A7V6W342-F1
#
_cell.length_a   1.000
_cell.length_b   1.000
_cell.length_c   1.000
_cell.angle_alpha   90.00
_cell.angle_beta   90.00
_cell.angle_gamma   90.00
#
_symmetry.space_group_name_H-M   'P 1'
#
loop_
_entity.id
_entity.type
_entity.pdbx_description
1 polymer ?
#
loop_
_entity_poly.entity_id
_entity_poly.type
_entity_poly.pdbx_seq_one_letter_code
_entity_poly.pdbx_strand_id
1 'polypeptide(L)' 'MEHEVQFKIYKDKNLAKYLKENSYWYRDLNRSAENLKNFLSEYKKQKRNENITKVNGAIDTLETVNSIFSILN' A
#
# COMPACT_ATOMS: atom_id res chain seq x y z
N MET A 1 -0.71 -22.45 2.91
CA MET A 1 0.02 -21.30 3.48
C MET A 1 0.35 -21.72 4.88
N GLU A 2 1.63 -21.74 5.23
CA GLU A 2 2.06 -22.22 6.54
C GLU A 2 1.47 -21.36 7.67
N HIS A 3 1.25 -21.97 8.84
CA HIS A 3 0.65 -21.28 9.99
C HIS A 3 1.45 -20.06 10.44
N GLU A 4 2.78 -20.13 10.38
CA GLU A 4 3.64 -19.00 10.72
C GLU A 4 3.45 -17.81 9.77
N VAL A 5 3.29 -18.08 8.47
CA VAL A 5 2.99 -17.06 7.45
C VAL A 5 1.63 -16.43 7.70
N GLN A 6 0.61 -17.27 7.96
CA GLN A 6 -0.74 -16.79 8.31
C GLN A 6 -0.70 -15.91 9.56
N PHE A 7 -0.04 -16.35 10.64
CA PHE A 7 0.07 -15.58 11.87
C PHE A 7 0.76 -14.24 11.64
N LYS A 8 1.86 -14.21 10.87
CA LYS A 8 2.57 -12.96 10.54
C LYS A 8 1.72 -11.98 9.74
N ILE A 9 0.87 -12.46 8.83
CA ILE A 9 0.00 -11.60 8.02
C ILE A 9 -1.21 -11.14 8.82
N TYR A 10 -1.94 -12.07 9.46
CA TYR A 10 -3.21 -11.76 10.10
C TYR A 10 -3.08 -11.02 11.44
N LYS A 11 -1.90 -10.99 12.06
CA LYS A 11 -1.64 -10.11 13.21
C LYS A 11 -1.59 -8.61 12.86
N ASP A 12 -1.34 -8.26 11.60
CA ASP A 12 -1.36 -6.87 11.12
C ASP A 12 -2.56 -6.67 10.20
N LYS A 13 -3.53 -5.87 10.66
CA LYS A 13 -4.76 -5.57 9.90
C LYS A 13 -4.49 -5.00 8.50
N ASN A 14 -3.39 -4.28 8.30
CA ASN A 14 -3.04 -3.71 6.99
C ASN A 14 -2.47 -4.76 6.05
N LEU A 15 -1.66 -5.70 6.56
CA LEU A 15 -1.19 -6.84 5.77
C LEU A 15 -2.35 -7.76 5.40
N ALA A 16 -3.25 -8.04 6.34
CA ALA A 16 -4.47 -8.82 6.09
C ALA A 16 -5.36 -8.16 5.02
N LYS A 17 -5.56 -6.85 5.13
CA LYS A 17 -6.29 -6.06 4.12
C LYS A 17 -5.59 -6.12 2.76
N TYR A 18 -4.28 -5.87 2.71
CA TYR A 18 -3.49 -5.93 1.48
C TYR A 18 -3.56 -7.32 0.82
N LEU A 19 -3.50 -8.40 1.60
CA LEU A 19 -3.68 -9.76 1.09
C LEU A 19 -5.08 -9.99 0.50
N LYS A 20 -6.12 -9.43 1.12
CA LYS A 20 -7.50 -9.50 0.60
C LYS A 20 -7.65 -8.74 -0.72
N GLU A 21 -7.04 -7.57 -0.83
CA GLU A 21 -7.08 -6.72 -2.03
C GLU A 21 -6.21 -7.27 -3.17
N ASN A 22 -5.14 -7.99 -2.83
CA ASN A 22 -4.20 -8.58 -3.77
C ASN A 22 -4.25 -10.11 -3.70
N SER A 23 -5.44 -10.67 -3.98
CA SER A 23 -5.75 -12.09 -3.74
C SER A 23 -4.87 -13.08 -4.52
N TYR A 24 -4.17 -12.64 -5.57
CA TYR A 24 -3.18 -13.48 -6.26
C TYR A 24 -2.05 -13.97 -5.32
N TRP A 25 -1.75 -13.23 -4.25
CA TRP A 25 -0.77 -13.62 -3.25
C TRP A 25 -1.14 -14.89 -2.48
N TYR A 26 -2.42 -15.23 -2.35
CA TYR A 26 -2.81 -16.49 -1.70
C TYR A 26 -2.15 -17.68 -2.39
N ARG A 27 -2.15 -17.70 -3.73
CA ARG A 27 -1.49 -18.75 -4.52
C ARG A 27 0.00 -18.82 -4.23
N ASP A 28 0.68 -17.68 -4.24
CA ASP A 28 2.15 -17.66 -4.11
C ASP A 28 2.60 -17.96 -2.67
N LEU A 29 1.88 -17.44 -1.67
CA LEU A 29 2.10 -17.76 -0.24
C LEU A 29 1.70 -19.21 0.12
N ASN A 30 0.84 -19.85 -0.68
CA ASN A 30 0.54 -21.28 -0.55
C ASN A 30 1.63 -22.17 -1.16
N ARG A 31 2.43 -21.68 -2.12
CA ARG A 31 3.47 -22.45 -2.82
C ARG A 31 4.79 -22.54 -2.04
N SER A 32 5.17 -21.49 -1.34
CA SER A 32 6.39 -21.45 -0.53
C SER A 32 6.30 -20.33 0.50
N ALA A 33 6.72 -20.61 1.74
CA ALA A 33 6.83 -19.58 2.78
C ALA A 33 7.86 -18.49 2.44
N GLU A 34 8.83 -18.77 1.56
CA GLU A 34 9.81 -17.76 1.11
C GLU A 34 9.14 -16.60 0.36
N ASN A 35 7.98 -16.83 -0.26
CA ASN A 35 7.21 -15.79 -0.93
C ASN A 35 6.69 -14.73 0.02
N LEU A 36 6.69 -14.96 1.34
CA LEU A 36 6.37 -13.93 2.33
C LEU A 36 7.32 -12.72 2.21
N LYS A 37 8.60 -12.92 1.89
CA LYS A 37 9.55 -11.82 1.70
C LYS A 37 9.14 -10.93 0.53
N ASN A 38 8.70 -11.54 -0.57
CA ASN A 38 8.23 -10.82 -1.76
C ASN A 38 6.92 -10.08 -1.47
N PHE A 39 5.98 -10.73 -0.79
CA PHE A 39 4.73 -10.12 -0.33
C PHE A 39 4.97 -8.85 0.50
N LEU A 40 5.85 -8.93 1.50
CA LEU A 40 6.17 -7.79 2.37
C LEU A 40 6.88 -6.66 1.62
N SER A 41 7.74 -7.01 0.65
CA SER A 41 8.41 -6.04 -0.21
C SER A 41 7.42 -5.26 -1.07
N GLU A 42 6.49 -5.95 -1.75
CA GLU A 42 5.48 -5.31 -2.58
C GLU A 42 4.48 -4.47 -1.77
N TYR A 43 4.06 -4.96 -0.60
CA TYR A 43 3.27 -4.16 0.34
C TYR A 43 3.98 -2.85 0.72
N LYS A 44 5.28 -2.90 1.04
CA LYS A 44 6.07 -1.71 1.40
C LYS A 44 6.18 -0.73 0.23
N LYS A 45 6.34 -1.25 -1.00
CA LYS A 45 6.37 -0.42 -2.22
C LYS A 45 5.02 0.28 -2.43
N GLN A 46 3.90 -0.45 -2.33
CA GLN A 46 2.56 0.15 -2.46
C GLN A 46 2.36 1.26 -1.43
N LYS A 47 2.67 1.00 -0.16
CA LYS A 47 2.52 2.00 0.91
C LYS A 47 3.36 3.25 0.68
N ARG A 48 4.59 3.10 0.16
CA ARG A 48 5.43 4.24 -0.23
C ARG A 48 4.80 5.04 -1.37
N ASN A 49 4.30 4.37 -2.40
CA ASN A 49 3.66 5.03 -3.53
C ASN A 49 2.40 5.79 -3.09
N GLU A 50 1.55 5.19 -2.26
CA GLU A 50 0.38 5.87 -1.67
C GLU A 50 0.77 7.15 -0.91
N ASN A 51 1.87 7.12 -0.16
CA ASN A 51 2.35 8.30 0.55
C ASN A 51 2.85 9.40 -0.42
N ILE A 52 3.58 9.03 -1.47
CA ILE A 52 4.03 9.98 -2.50
C ILE A 52 2.81 10.60 -3.21
N THR A 53 1.83 9.79 -3.58
CA THR A 53 0.59 10.27 -4.21
C THR A 53 -0.14 11.27 -3.32
N LYS A 54 -0.20 11.02 -2.00
CA LYS A 54 -0.79 11.97 -1.05
C LYS A 54 -0.03 13.28 -0.98
N VAL A 55 1.30 13.25 -0.99
CA VAL A 55 2.15 14.45 -0.98
C VAL A 55 1.93 15.27 -2.24
N ASN A 56 1.96 14.63 -3.41
CA ASN A 56 1.75 15.31 -4.69
C ASN A 56 0.34 15.94 -4.74
N GLY A 57 -0.70 15.20 -4.33
CA GLY A 57 -2.05 15.74 -4.29
C GLY A 57 -2.22 16.95 -3.36
N ALA A 58 -1.45 17.02 -2.26
CA ALA A 58 -1.43 18.19 -1.39
C ALA A 58 -0.78 19.41 -2.07
N ILE A 59 0.32 19.21 -2.80
CA ILE A 59 0.98 20.26 -3.59
C ILE A 59 0.03 20.78 -4.67
N ASP A 60 -0.60 19.89 -5.44
CA ASP A 60 -1.55 20.25 -6.50
C ASP A 60 -2.74 21.05 -5.94
N THR A 61 -3.22 20.69 -4.76
CA THR A 61 -4.30 21.41 -4.07
C THR A 61 -3.86 22.82 -3.68
N LEU A 62 -2.64 22.99 -3.17
CA LEU A 62 -2.09 24.31 -2.81
C LEU A 62 -1.90 25.19 -4.04
N GLU A 63 -1.40 24.65 -5.15
CA GLU A 63 -1.27 25.37 -6.41
C GLU A 63 -2.63 25.84 -6.94
N THR A 64 -3.64 24.95 -6.90
CA THR A 64 -5.01 25.28 -7.30
C THR A 64 -5.58 26.42 -6.46
N VAL A 65 -5.46 26.34 -5.12
CA VAL A 65 -5.93 27.39 -4.21
C VAL A 65 -5.21 28.72 -4.48
N ASN A 66 -3.88 28.70 -4.66
CA ASN A 66 -3.11 29.90 -4.98
C ASN A 66 -3.54 30.53 -6.31
N SER A 67 -3.81 29.72 -7.35
CA SER A 67 -4.28 30.23 -8.64
C SER A 67 -5.64 30.93 -8.51
N ILE A 68 -6.57 30.38 -7.72
CA ILE A 68 -7.87 30.99 -7.46
C ILE A 68 -7.68 32.34 -6.75
N PHE A 69 -6.85 32.40 -5.70
CA PHE A 69 -6.55 33.66 -5.01
C PHE A 69 -5.87 34.70 -5.90
N SER A 70 -5.07 34.28 -6.89
CA SER A 70 -4.43 35.19 -7.85
C SER A 70 -5.39 35.77 -8.88
N ILE A 71 -6.52 35.11 -9.15
CA ILE A 71 -7.57 35.61 -10.06
C ILE A 71 -8.52 36.56 -9.31
N LEU A 72 -8.72 36.36 -8.01
CA LEU A 72 -9.64 37.13 -7.18
C LEU A 72 -9.06 38.44 -6.63
N ASN A 73 -7.73 38.61 -6.66
CA ASN A 73 -7.01 39.85 -6.29
C ASN A 73 -6.50 40.57 -7.54
#